data_AF-A0A1X1YXD4-F1
#
_entry.id   AF-A0A1X1YXD4-F1
#
_cell.length_a   1.000
_cell.length_b   1.000
_cell.length_c   1.000
_cell.angle_alpha   90.00
_cell.angle_beta   90.00
_cell.angle_gamma   90.00
#
_symmetry.space_group_name_H-M   'P 1'
#
loop_
_entity.id
_entity.type
_entity.pdbx_description
1 polymer ?
#
loop_
_entity_poly.entity_id
_entity_poly.type
_entity_poly.pdbx_seq_one_letter_code
_entity_poly.pdbx_strand_id
1 'polypeptide(L)'
;MNFAARIVSAATAPARVGLAAADAGLTVATAAVGVAKRALGDGGTAGANAMTSMLGIDDAIVRANRLARLLDDDAPLGRAVAPEGPIDRLLRPGGVVDMLTSDGGLLDRLTAEGGGLHRTLQPGGLADQLVSEDGLIERLLAEDGLADRLLSDGGLVDKLTAKNGPLDQLADVADTLARLTPGMEALEPAIATLQDAVVALTMVVNPLSNIADRIPLPGRRRPSSRAVRSTRVIDSGK
;
A
#
# COMPACT_ATOMS: atom_id res chain seq x y z
N MET A 1 3.18 -50.38 -4.05
CA MET A 1 4.49 -50.25 -4.75
C MET A 1 5.30 -49.16 -4.06
N ASN A 2 6.61 -49.33 -3.85
CA ASN A 2 7.63 -48.33 -3.38
C ASN A 2 8.58 -48.81 -2.27
N PHE A 3 8.56 -50.08 -1.85
CA PHE A 3 9.55 -50.57 -0.88
C PHE A 3 10.94 -50.76 -1.51
N ALA A 4 10.99 -51.26 -2.75
CA ALA A 4 12.24 -51.38 -3.52
C ALA A 4 12.89 -50.02 -3.82
N ALA A 5 12.08 -49.00 -4.14
CA ALA A 5 12.57 -47.64 -4.37
C ALA A 5 13.21 -47.02 -3.12
N ARG A 6 12.69 -47.33 -1.92
CA ARG A 6 13.23 -46.81 -0.66
C ARG A 6 14.58 -47.44 -0.28
N ILE A 7 14.78 -48.72 -0.57
CA ILE A 7 16.06 -49.40 -0.34
C ILE A 7 17.13 -48.88 -1.30
N VAL A 8 16.79 -48.71 -2.58
CA VAL A 8 17.72 -48.13 -3.57
C VAL A 8 18.04 -46.66 -3.27
N SER A 9 17.07 -45.87 -2.79
CA SER A 9 17.32 -44.49 -2.36
C SER A 9 18.21 -44.43 -1.12
N ALA A 10 18.08 -45.37 -0.18
CA ALA A 10 18.96 -45.44 0.99
C ALA A 10 20.39 -45.87 0.61
N ALA A 11 20.52 -46.82 -0.32
CA ALA A 11 21.82 -47.29 -0.81
C ALA A 11 22.59 -46.22 -1.64
N THR A 12 21.87 -45.35 -2.35
CA THR A 12 22.47 -44.29 -3.18
C THR A 12 22.49 -42.91 -2.52
N ALA A 13 21.97 -42.79 -1.30
CA ALA A 13 21.97 -41.54 -0.53
C ALA A 13 23.38 -40.95 -0.34
N PRO A 14 24.44 -41.73 0.01
CA PRO A 14 25.77 -41.17 0.23
C PRO A 14 26.37 -40.57 -1.05
N ALA A 15 26.16 -41.23 -2.19
CA ALA A 15 26.65 -40.76 -3.48
C ALA A 15 25.99 -39.44 -3.91
N ARG A 16 24.70 -39.25 -3.60
CA ARG A 16 23.97 -37.99 -3.90
C ARG A 16 24.42 -36.83 -3.01
N VAL A 17 24.70 -37.11 -1.74
CA VAL A 17 25.25 -36.10 -0.81
C VAL A 17 26.65 -35.68 -1.26
N GLY A 18 27.49 -36.63 -1.69
CA GLY A 18 28.82 -36.33 -2.24
C GLY A 18 28.78 -35.49 -3.52
N LEU A 19 27.86 -35.81 -4.45
CA LEU A 19 27.67 -35.04 -5.68
C LEU A 19 27.19 -33.60 -5.40
N ALA A 20 26.22 -33.44 -4.51
CA ALA A 20 25.71 -32.12 -4.11
C ALA A 20 26.79 -31.25 -3.43
N ALA A 21 27.65 -31.88 -2.61
CA ALA A 21 28.79 -31.19 -2.01
C ALA A 21 29.85 -30.78 -3.06
N ALA A 22 30.06 -31.59 -4.09
CA ALA A 22 30.96 -31.26 -5.19
C ALA A 22 30.44 -30.09 -6.05
N ASP A 23 29.14 -30.04 -6.35
CA ASP A 23 28.52 -28.93 -7.08
C ASP A 23 28.57 -27.62 -6.26
N ALA A 24 28.37 -27.71 -4.94
CA ALA A 24 28.55 -26.57 -4.04
C ALA A 24 30.02 -26.10 -4.02
N GLY A 25 30.98 -27.02 -4.04
CA GLY A 25 32.41 -26.70 -4.13
C GLY A 25 32.78 -26.02 -5.45
N LEU A 26 32.23 -26.48 -6.58
CA LEU A 26 32.51 -25.93 -7.90
C LEU A 26 31.94 -24.53 -8.08
N THR A 27 30.73 -24.27 -7.56
CA THR A 27 30.13 -22.92 -7.58
C THR A 27 30.94 -21.93 -6.74
N VAL A 28 31.40 -22.34 -5.55
CA VAL A 28 32.30 -21.51 -4.73
C VAL A 28 33.65 -21.28 -5.42
N ALA A 29 34.22 -22.30 -6.06
CA ALA A 29 35.47 -22.16 -6.81
C ALA A 29 35.32 -21.21 -8.01
N THR A 30 34.24 -21.31 -8.78
CA THR A 30 33.97 -20.38 -9.90
C THR A 30 33.73 -18.96 -9.43
N ALA A 31 33.05 -18.76 -8.29
CA ALA A 31 32.91 -17.45 -7.67
C ALA A 31 34.27 -16.88 -7.22
N ALA A 32 35.11 -17.70 -6.58
CA ALA A 32 36.45 -17.32 -6.16
C ALA A 32 37.36 -16.96 -7.36
N VAL A 33 37.28 -17.73 -8.45
CA VAL A 33 38.01 -17.44 -9.70
C VAL A 33 37.48 -16.16 -10.37
N GLY A 34 36.17 -15.88 -10.27
CA GLY A 34 35.58 -14.62 -10.75
C GLY A 34 36.10 -13.40 -9.99
N VAL A 35 36.21 -13.51 -8.66
CA VAL A 35 36.80 -12.48 -7.80
C VAL A 35 38.29 -12.30 -8.10
N ALA A 36 39.04 -13.40 -8.22
CA ALA A 36 40.47 -13.36 -8.55
C ALA A 36 40.73 -12.77 -9.93
N LYS A 37 39.92 -13.12 -10.94
CA LYS A 37 40.01 -12.54 -12.29
C LYS A 37 39.62 -11.06 -12.30
N ARG A 38 38.71 -10.64 -11.43
CA ARG A 38 38.36 -9.21 -11.25
C ARG A 38 39.48 -8.44 -10.55
N ALA A 39 40.14 -9.05 -9.57
CA ALA A 39 41.29 -8.47 -8.88
C ALA A 39 42.55 -8.40 -9.77
N LEU A 40 42.80 -9.41 -10.62
CA LEU A 40 43.93 -9.40 -11.56
C LEU A 40 43.63 -8.62 -12.86
N GLY A 41 42.37 -8.51 -13.26
CA GLY A 41 41.95 -7.86 -14.50
C GLY A 41 41.95 -6.32 -14.47
N ASP A 42 42.18 -5.72 -13.31
CA ASP A 42 42.21 -4.26 -13.12
C ASP A 42 43.64 -3.69 -13.00
N GLY A 43 44.66 -4.52 -13.23
CA GLY A 43 46.08 -4.15 -13.11
C GLY A 43 46.70 -3.49 -14.34
N GLY A 44 45.91 -3.04 -15.32
CA GLY A 44 46.40 -2.51 -16.61
C GLY A 44 46.55 -0.98 -16.70
N THR A 45 46.05 -0.22 -15.73
CA THR A 45 46.00 1.26 -15.77
C THR A 45 46.47 1.92 -14.46
N ALA A 46 47.11 1.15 -13.56
CA ALA A 46 47.40 1.54 -12.18
C ALA A 46 48.46 2.66 -12.00
N GLY A 47 49.20 3.05 -13.04
CA GLY A 47 50.23 4.08 -12.94
C GLY A 47 49.68 5.51 -12.80
N ALA A 48 48.53 5.82 -13.42
CA ALA A 48 47.89 7.13 -13.33
C ALA A 48 46.83 7.22 -12.22
N ASN A 49 46.23 6.09 -11.86
CA ASN A 49 45.10 6.02 -10.94
C ASN A 49 45.51 6.01 -9.45
N ALA A 50 46.75 5.64 -9.12
CA ALA A 50 47.19 5.57 -7.71
C ALA A 50 47.23 6.96 -7.02
N MET A 51 47.55 8.03 -7.77
CA MET A 51 47.54 9.40 -7.23
C MET A 51 46.12 9.98 -7.10
N THR A 52 45.18 9.63 -7.99
CA THR A 52 43.78 10.09 -7.92
C THR A 52 42.97 9.35 -6.86
N SER A 53 43.24 8.06 -6.66
CA SER A 53 42.61 7.26 -5.59
C SER A 53 43.11 7.64 -4.20
N MET A 54 44.37 8.11 -4.06
CA MET A 54 44.87 8.67 -2.79
C MET A 54 44.22 10.01 -2.42
N LEU A 55 43.72 10.75 -3.42
CA LEU A 55 42.98 12.00 -3.25
C LEU A 55 41.45 11.79 -3.12
N GLY A 56 40.97 10.54 -3.12
CA GLY A 56 39.55 10.20 -2.94
C GLY A 56 38.63 10.68 -4.07
N ILE A 57 39.20 11.10 -5.20
CA ILE A 57 38.46 11.71 -6.32
C ILE A 57 37.59 10.66 -7.01
N ASP A 58 38.07 9.42 -7.13
CA ASP A 58 37.32 8.32 -7.75
C ASP A 58 36.04 7.99 -6.97
N ASP A 59 36.11 7.96 -5.63
CA ASP A 59 34.94 7.75 -4.77
C ASP A 59 33.95 8.93 -4.82
N ALA A 60 34.46 10.16 -4.92
CA ALA A 60 33.63 11.34 -5.10
C ALA A 60 32.87 11.30 -6.44
N ILE A 61 33.53 10.86 -7.51
CA ILE A 61 32.92 10.71 -8.84
C ILE A 61 31.84 9.62 -8.83
N VAL A 62 32.10 8.48 -8.18
CA VAL A 62 31.09 7.42 -8.04
C VAL A 62 29.89 7.89 -7.21
N ARG A 63 30.11 8.63 -6.12
CA ARG A 63 29.04 9.20 -5.29
C ARG A 63 28.24 10.25 -6.05
N ALA A 64 28.90 11.13 -6.80
CA ALA A 64 28.26 12.14 -7.63
C ALA A 64 27.37 11.50 -8.70
N ASN A 65 27.85 10.45 -9.37
CA ASN A 65 27.06 9.71 -10.36
C ASN A 65 25.84 8.99 -9.74
N ARG A 66 25.97 8.46 -8.51
CA ARG A 66 24.83 7.90 -7.77
C ARG A 66 23.81 8.97 -7.39
N LEU A 67 24.28 10.13 -6.93
CA LEU A 67 23.42 11.26 -6.60
C LEU A 67 22.69 11.79 -7.85
N ALA A 68 23.39 11.90 -8.97
CA ALA A 68 22.80 12.31 -10.25
C ALA A 68 21.67 11.37 -10.68
N ARG A 69 21.85 10.05 -10.52
CA ARG A 69 20.78 9.07 -10.81
C ARG A 69 19.58 9.16 -9.86
N LEU A 70 19.78 9.65 -8.63
CA LEU A 70 18.69 9.85 -7.67
C LEU A 70 17.92 11.14 -7.92
N LEU A 71 18.61 12.19 -8.39
CA LEU A 71 18.04 13.48 -8.74
C LEU A 71 17.48 13.52 -10.18
N ASP A 72 17.58 12.42 -10.92
CA ASP A 72 17.01 12.29 -12.26
C ASP A 72 15.47 12.44 -12.22
N ASP A 73 14.88 13.10 -13.21
CA ASP A 73 13.45 13.49 -13.19
C ASP A 73 12.50 12.28 -13.11
N ASP A 74 12.94 11.15 -13.65
CA ASP A 74 12.21 9.87 -13.60
C ASP A 74 12.40 9.11 -12.29
N ALA A 75 13.43 9.45 -11.51
CA ALA A 75 13.69 8.88 -10.21
C ALA A 75 12.71 9.45 -9.16
N PRO A 76 12.37 8.68 -8.11
CA PRO A 76 11.40 9.12 -7.11
C PRO A 76 11.86 10.38 -6.37
N LEU A 77 13.17 10.55 -6.12
CA LEU A 77 13.69 11.75 -5.48
C LEU A 77 13.73 12.95 -6.44
N GLY A 78 14.11 12.76 -7.71
CA GLY A 78 14.02 13.83 -8.71
C GLY A 78 12.59 14.33 -8.88
N ARG A 79 11.60 13.45 -9.02
CA ARG A 79 10.17 13.84 -9.06
C ARG A 79 9.70 14.51 -7.77
N ALA A 80 10.23 14.11 -6.61
CA ALA A 80 9.86 14.71 -5.33
C ALA A 80 10.34 16.17 -5.22
N VAL A 81 11.54 16.45 -5.73
CA VAL A 81 12.22 17.76 -5.68
C VAL A 81 11.91 18.63 -6.90
N ALA A 82 11.40 18.05 -7.99
CA ALA A 82 10.97 18.76 -9.19
C ALA A 82 9.94 19.87 -8.86
N PRO A 83 9.83 20.91 -9.70
CA PRO A 83 8.83 21.96 -9.53
C PRO A 83 7.42 21.38 -9.39
N GLU A 84 6.64 21.90 -8.44
CA GLU A 84 5.32 21.36 -8.05
C GLU A 84 5.34 19.96 -7.44
N GLY A 85 6.53 19.39 -7.20
CA GLY A 85 6.72 18.16 -6.45
C GLY A 85 6.40 18.33 -4.96
N PRO A 86 6.22 17.23 -4.21
CA PRO A 86 5.89 17.27 -2.79
C PRO A 86 6.94 18.02 -1.96
N ILE A 87 8.24 17.87 -2.25
CA ILE A 87 9.31 18.56 -1.51
C ILE A 87 9.35 20.04 -1.90
N ASP A 88 9.23 20.36 -3.19
CA ASP A 88 9.14 21.74 -3.66
C ASP A 88 7.98 22.49 -2.99
N ARG A 89 6.77 21.90 -2.92
CA ARG A 89 5.61 22.52 -2.25
C ARG A 89 5.80 22.70 -0.74
N LEU A 90 6.51 21.80 -0.08
CA LEU A 90 6.78 21.90 1.36
C LEU A 90 7.77 23.04 1.66
N LEU A 91 8.78 23.22 0.81
CA LEU A 91 9.87 24.18 0.99
C LEU A 91 9.64 25.54 0.32
N ARG A 92 8.71 25.65 -0.62
CA ARG A 92 8.34 26.90 -1.27
C ARG A 92 7.88 27.92 -0.24
N PRO A 93 8.11 29.24 -0.47
CA PRO A 93 7.52 30.29 0.36
C PRO A 93 6.00 30.12 0.53
N GLY A 94 5.52 30.23 1.77
CA GLY A 94 4.15 29.91 2.16
C GLY A 94 3.82 28.41 2.26
N GLY A 95 4.81 27.54 2.04
CA GLY A 95 4.72 26.10 2.23
C GLY A 95 4.70 25.71 3.71
N VAL A 96 4.53 24.41 3.98
CA VAL A 96 4.42 23.91 5.36
C VAL A 96 5.69 24.16 6.15
N VAL A 97 6.87 23.93 5.57
CA VAL A 97 8.14 24.17 6.28
C VAL A 97 8.27 25.65 6.60
N ASP A 98 7.99 26.52 5.63
CA ASP A 98 8.03 27.97 5.81
C ASP A 98 7.08 28.42 6.93
N MET A 99 5.82 27.96 6.97
CA MET A 99 4.88 28.28 8.06
C MET A 99 5.30 27.74 9.43
N LEU A 100 6.04 26.62 9.47
CA LEU A 100 6.55 26.04 10.71
C LEU A 100 7.75 26.83 11.23
N THR A 101 8.67 27.22 10.34
CA THR A 101 9.96 27.85 10.68
C THR A 101 9.97 29.37 10.61
N SER A 102 8.95 29.99 10.01
CA SER A 102 8.83 31.44 9.92
C SER A 102 8.78 32.08 11.32
N ASP A 103 9.18 33.34 11.41
CA ASP A 103 9.04 34.13 12.64
C ASP A 103 7.57 34.15 13.11
N GLY A 104 7.32 33.81 14.37
CA GLY A 104 5.97 33.62 14.90
C GLY A 104 5.23 32.39 14.37
N GLY A 105 5.93 31.48 13.68
CA GLY A 105 5.44 30.19 13.22
C GLY A 105 5.19 29.20 14.36
N LEU A 106 4.80 27.97 14.02
CA LEU A 106 4.50 26.96 15.05
C LEU A 106 5.72 26.57 15.86
N LEU A 107 6.89 26.39 15.21
CA LEU A 107 8.11 26.03 15.93
C LEU A 107 8.53 27.16 16.86
N ASP A 108 8.54 28.40 16.36
CA ASP A 108 8.88 29.58 17.15
C ASP A 108 7.99 29.69 18.41
N ARG A 109 6.67 29.54 18.29
CA ARG A 109 5.75 29.55 19.45
C ARG A 109 5.95 28.38 20.41
N LEU A 110 6.32 27.21 19.90
CA LEU A 110 6.58 26.03 20.72
C LEU A 110 7.89 26.18 21.51
N THR A 111 8.93 26.73 20.88
CA THR A 111 10.27 26.91 21.45
C THR A 111 10.46 28.23 22.20
N ALA A 112 9.58 29.21 21.99
CA ALA A 112 9.60 30.48 22.71
C ALA A 112 9.50 30.27 24.22
N GLU A 113 9.94 31.27 24.98
CA GLU A 113 9.84 31.29 26.44
C GLU A 113 8.36 31.15 26.87
N GLY A 114 8.07 30.19 27.74
CA GLY A 114 6.69 29.83 28.12
C GLY A 114 5.89 29.06 27.04
N GLY A 115 6.51 28.74 25.91
CA GLY A 115 5.98 27.87 24.87
C GLY A 115 5.71 26.44 25.35
N GLY A 116 5.06 25.64 24.50
CA GLY A 116 4.70 24.26 24.85
C GLY A 116 5.90 23.36 25.13
N LEU A 117 6.97 23.49 24.35
CA LEU A 117 8.21 22.73 24.58
C LEU A 117 8.94 23.23 25.82
N HIS A 118 9.03 24.55 25.99
CA HIS A 118 9.65 25.14 27.17
C HIS A 118 8.96 24.67 28.46
N ARG A 119 7.62 24.74 28.55
CA ARG A 119 6.87 24.28 29.74
C ARG A 119 6.95 22.76 29.97
N THR A 120 7.15 21.98 28.92
CA THR A 120 7.28 20.53 29.02
C THR A 120 8.66 20.15 29.54
N LEU A 121 9.71 20.84 29.09
CA LEU A 121 11.12 20.52 29.37
C LEU A 121 11.75 21.35 30.50
N GLN A 122 11.09 22.40 30.97
CA GLN A 122 11.56 23.16 32.12
C GLN A 122 11.66 22.24 33.36
N PRO A 123 12.57 22.52 34.30
CA PRO A 123 12.67 21.75 35.54
C PRO A 123 11.33 21.66 36.30
N GLY A 124 10.93 20.45 36.67
CA GLY A 124 9.63 20.16 37.30
C GLY A 124 8.43 20.26 36.33
N GLY A 125 8.70 20.39 35.02
CA GLY A 125 7.71 20.41 33.96
C GLY A 125 7.06 19.05 33.71
N LEU A 126 6.27 18.96 32.64
CA LEU A 126 5.53 17.73 32.32
C LEU A 126 6.44 16.54 32.03
N ALA A 127 7.58 16.76 31.35
CA ALA A 127 8.53 15.67 31.07
C ALA A 127 9.11 15.11 32.38
N ASP A 128 9.53 15.98 33.30
CA ASP A 128 10.06 15.59 34.60
C ASP A 128 8.99 14.86 35.43
N GLN A 129 7.73 15.31 35.43
CA GLN A 129 6.63 14.64 36.13
C GLN A 129 6.25 13.27 35.55
N LEU A 130 6.47 13.07 34.24
CA LEU A 130 6.24 11.78 33.61
C LEU A 130 7.30 10.75 34.01
N VAL A 131 8.55 11.20 34.16
CA VAL A 131 9.74 10.35 34.39
C VAL A 131 10.17 10.32 35.87
N SER A 132 9.57 11.13 36.74
CA SER A 132 9.91 11.16 38.17
C SER A 132 9.71 9.80 38.84
N GLU A 133 10.36 9.61 39.99
CA GLU A 133 9.97 8.58 40.94
C GLU A 133 8.48 8.84 41.31
N ASP A 134 7.61 7.86 41.11
CA ASP A 134 6.12 7.95 41.14
C ASP A 134 5.43 8.65 39.95
N GLY A 135 6.17 8.95 38.89
CA GLY A 135 5.64 9.49 37.64
C GLY A 135 4.67 8.55 36.92
N LEU A 136 3.95 9.06 35.92
CA LEU A 136 3.00 8.23 35.16
C LEU A 136 3.69 7.06 34.46
N ILE A 137 4.88 7.28 33.90
CA ILE A 137 5.64 6.21 33.22
C ILE A 137 6.03 5.14 34.23
N GLU A 138 6.59 5.54 35.37
CA GLU A 138 6.99 4.60 36.43
C GLU A 138 5.78 3.78 36.90
N ARG A 139 4.64 4.42 37.20
CA ARG A 139 3.42 3.72 37.63
C ARG A 139 2.81 2.79 36.58
N LEU A 140 3.00 3.12 35.30
CA LEU A 140 2.56 2.27 34.20
C LEU A 140 3.44 1.03 34.05
N LEU A 141 4.76 1.19 34.25
CA LEU A 141 5.78 0.15 34.08
C LEU A 141 6.10 -0.60 35.37
N ALA A 142 5.62 -0.13 36.51
CA ALA A 142 5.79 -0.78 37.81
C ALA A 142 5.24 -2.21 37.79
N GLU A 143 5.71 -3.02 38.74
CA GLU A 143 5.18 -4.36 38.98
C GLU A 143 3.70 -4.28 39.36
N ASP A 144 2.87 -5.13 38.76
CA ASP A 144 1.40 -5.02 38.77
C ASP A 144 0.84 -3.73 38.14
N GLY A 145 1.65 -2.99 37.39
CA GLY A 145 1.26 -1.81 36.61
C GLY A 145 0.41 -2.16 35.38
N LEU A 146 -0.05 -1.15 34.64
CA LEU A 146 -0.87 -1.39 33.45
C LEU A 146 -0.08 -2.10 32.34
N ALA A 147 1.16 -1.69 32.09
CA ALA A 147 1.99 -2.34 31.08
C ALA A 147 2.26 -3.80 31.44
N ASP A 148 2.59 -4.06 32.70
CA ASP A 148 2.82 -5.40 33.23
C ASP A 148 1.58 -6.30 33.09
N ARG A 149 0.39 -5.83 33.51
CA ARG A 149 -0.87 -6.60 33.36
C ARG A 149 -1.31 -6.83 31.91
N LEU A 150 -0.97 -5.92 31.01
CA LEU A 150 -1.30 -6.05 29.59
C LEU A 150 -0.40 -7.07 28.91
N LEU A 151 0.88 -7.10 29.28
CA LEU A 151 1.93 -7.92 28.67
C LEU A 151 2.20 -9.23 29.41
N SER A 152 1.67 -9.41 30.62
CA SER A 152 1.83 -10.62 31.40
C SER A 152 1.20 -11.84 30.71
N ASP A 153 1.64 -13.03 31.12
CA ASP A 153 1.06 -14.30 30.64
C ASP A 153 -0.43 -14.37 30.98
N GLY A 154 -1.28 -14.56 29.97
CA GLY A 154 -2.73 -14.46 30.09
C GLY A 154 -3.27 -13.02 30.21
N GLY A 155 -2.43 -12.01 29.99
CA GLY A 155 -2.79 -10.60 29.87
C GLY A 155 -3.63 -10.31 28.62
N LEU A 156 -3.99 -9.04 28.40
CA LEU A 156 -4.81 -8.67 27.24
C LEU A 156 -4.06 -8.87 25.92
N VAL A 157 -2.78 -8.50 25.86
CA VAL A 157 -1.98 -8.64 24.64
C VAL A 157 -1.85 -10.12 24.31
N ASP A 158 -1.45 -10.94 25.29
CA ASP A 158 -1.33 -12.40 25.12
C ASP A 158 -2.65 -13.03 24.63
N LYS A 159 -3.79 -12.71 25.25
CA LYS A 159 -5.11 -13.20 24.81
C LYS A 159 -5.50 -12.76 23.40
N LEU A 160 -5.16 -11.53 23.02
CA LEU A 160 -5.49 -10.99 21.71
C LEU A 160 -4.62 -11.61 20.62
N THR A 161 -3.34 -11.87 20.91
CA THR A 161 -2.36 -12.45 19.98
C THR A 161 -2.24 -13.97 20.07
N ALA A 162 -2.95 -14.60 21.00
CA ALA A 162 -2.96 -16.06 21.15
C ALA A 162 -3.44 -16.75 19.87
N LYS A 163 -3.02 -18.01 19.70
CA LYS A 163 -3.46 -18.84 18.57
C LYS A 163 -4.96 -19.09 18.63
N ASN A 164 -5.67 -18.82 17.54
CA ASN A 164 -7.13 -18.72 17.44
C ASN A 164 -7.74 -17.59 18.28
N GLY A 165 -6.92 -16.63 18.71
CA GLY A 165 -7.36 -15.42 19.38
C GLY A 165 -8.06 -14.45 18.41
N PRO A 166 -8.62 -13.35 18.93
CA PRO A 166 -9.34 -12.38 18.11
C PRO A 166 -8.51 -11.80 16.96
N LEU A 167 -7.22 -11.49 17.19
CA LEU A 167 -6.37 -10.94 16.14
C LEU A 167 -5.99 -11.98 15.09
N ASP A 168 -5.80 -13.24 15.49
CA ASP A 168 -5.54 -14.36 14.58
C ASP A 168 -6.75 -14.61 13.66
N GLN A 169 -7.95 -14.59 14.22
CA GLN A 169 -9.19 -14.69 13.44
C GLN A 169 -9.38 -13.53 12.46
N LEU A 170 -9.04 -12.31 12.87
CA LEU A 170 -9.09 -11.15 11.97
C LEU A 170 -8.03 -11.25 10.87
N ALA A 171 -6.83 -11.76 11.19
CA ALA A 171 -5.79 -12.02 10.19
C ALA A 171 -6.25 -13.09 9.18
N ASP A 172 -6.86 -14.18 9.64
CA ASP A 172 -7.45 -15.20 8.76
C ASP A 172 -8.51 -14.61 7.82
N VAL A 173 -9.42 -13.78 8.36
CA VAL A 173 -10.43 -13.10 7.53
C VAL A 173 -9.76 -12.18 6.52
N ALA A 174 -8.77 -11.38 6.93
CA ALA A 174 -8.03 -10.51 6.02
C ALA A 174 -7.33 -11.32 4.90
N ASP A 175 -6.74 -12.47 5.23
CA ASP A 175 -6.12 -13.38 4.26
C ASP A 175 -7.14 -13.97 3.29
N THR A 176 -8.34 -14.34 3.76
CA THR A 176 -9.40 -14.80 2.87
C THR A 176 -9.88 -13.71 1.92
N LEU A 177 -10.02 -12.47 2.39
CA LEU A 177 -10.39 -11.32 1.57
C LEU A 177 -9.30 -11.00 0.54
N ALA A 178 -8.03 -11.03 0.95
CA ALA A 178 -6.90 -10.83 0.03
C ALA A 178 -6.85 -11.90 -1.08
N ARG A 179 -7.26 -13.13 -0.78
CA ARG A 179 -7.40 -14.22 -1.78
C ARG A 179 -8.59 -14.04 -2.71
N LEU A 180 -9.61 -13.28 -2.30
CA LEU A 180 -10.78 -12.97 -3.13
C LEU A 180 -10.51 -11.81 -4.10
N THR A 181 -9.56 -10.93 -3.81
CA THR A 181 -9.21 -9.78 -4.67
C THR A 181 -8.96 -10.17 -6.13
N PRO A 182 -8.11 -11.17 -6.47
CA PRO A 182 -7.89 -11.56 -7.86
C PRO A 182 -9.11 -12.22 -8.49
N GLY A 183 -9.94 -12.89 -7.67
CA GLY A 183 -11.21 -13.47 -8.11
C GLY A 183 -12.22 -12.41 -8.53
N MET A 184 -12.25 -11.26 -7.87
CA MET A 184 -13.10 -10.13 -8.25
C MET A 184 -12.61 -9.45 -9.54
N GLU A 185 -11.31 -9.28 -9.72
CA GLU A 185 -10.73 -8.78 -10.98
C GLU A 185 -11.04 -9.72 -12.15
N ALA A 186 -10.99 -11.03 -11.93
CA ALA A 186 -11.35 -12.03 -12.94
C ALA A 186 -12.86 -12.02 -13.30
N LEU A 187 -13.72 -11.45 -12.45
CA LEU A 187 -15.15 -11.32 -12.70
C LEU A 187 -15.53 -10.05 -13.49
N GLU A 188 -14.64 -9.05 -13.60
CA GLU A 188 -14.91 -7.83 -14.37
C GLU A 188 -15.32 -8.10 -15.84
N PRO A 189 -14.63 -8.98 -16.59
CA PRO A 189 -15.01 -9.28 -17.96
C PRO A 189 -16.36 -9.99 -18.05
N ALA A 190 -16.64 -10.90 -17.10
CA ALA A 190 -17.90 -11.62 -17.05
C ALA A 190 -19.08 -10.66 -16.76
N ILE A 191 -18.90 -9.72 -15.83
CA ILE A 191 -19.89 -8.69 -15.52
C ILE A 191 -20.14 -7.79 -16.73
N ALA A 192 -19.08 -7.37 -17.44
CA ALA A 192 -19.21 -6.58 -18.66
C ALA A 192 -20.03 -7.31 -19.74
N THR A 193 -19.75 -8.60 -19.97
CA THR A 193 -20.52 -9.39 -20.96
C THR A 193 -21.99 -9.58 -20.58
N LEU A 194 -22.30 -9.72 -19.30
CA LEU A 194 -23.68 -9.80 -18.82
C LEU A 194 -24.40 -8.46 -18.98
N GLN A 195 -23.71 -7.35 -18.74
CA GLN A 195 -24.27 -6.02 -18.94
C GLN A 195 -24.61 -5.78 -20.42
N ASP A 196 -23.72 -6.16 -21.33
CA ASP A 196 -23.96 -6.07 -22.78
C ASP A 196 -25.13 -6.97 -23.22
N ALA A 197 -25.20 -8.19 -22.70
CA ALA A 197 -26.29 -9.12 -23.00
C ALA A 197 -27.65 -8.60 -22.48
N VAL A 198 -27.69 -7.99 -21.29
CA VAL A 198 -28.91 -7.38 -20.73
C VAL A 198 -29.34 -6.15 -21.53
N VAL A 199 -28.39 -5.34 -21.98
CA VAL A 199 -28.66 -4.19 -22.86
C VAL A 199 -29.22 -4.66 -24.21
N ALA A 200 -28.63 -5.69 -24.80
CA ALA A 200 -29.14 -6.31 -26.03
C ALA A 200 -30.54 -6.91 -25.85
N LEU A 201 -30.79 -7.59 -24.72
CA LEU A 201 -32.11 -8.15 -24.42
C LEU A 201 -33.16 -7.04 -24.25
N THR A 202 -32.81 -5.93 -23.60
CA THR A 202 -33.70 -4.77 -23.46
C THR A 202 -34.05 -4.15 -24.82
N MET A 203 -33.08 -4.09 -25.74
CA MET A 203 -33.32 -3.64 -27.12
C MET A 203 -34.24 -4.58 -27.91
N VAL A 204 -34.26 -5.87 -27.62
CA VAL A 204 -35.15 -6.86 -28.26
C VAL A 204 -36.54 -6.89 -27.62
N VAL A 205 -36.62 -6.70 -26.31
CA VAL A 205 -37.87 -6.74 -25.54
C VAL A 205 -38.70 -5.47 -25.76
N ASN A 206 -38.09 -4.29 -25.94
CA ASN A 206 -38.82 -3.05 -26.22
C ASN A 206 -39.72 -3.10 -27.49
N PRO A 207 -39.22 -3.59 -28.65
CA PRO A 207 -40.04 -3.86 -29.82
C PRO A 207 -41.15 -4.89 -29.56
N LEU A 208 -40.87 -5.97 -28.82
CA LEU A 208 -41.87 -6.98 -28.49
C LEU A 208 -42.96 -6.45 -27.56
N SER A 209 -42.61 -5.58 -26.61
CA SER A 209 -43.57 -4.86 -25.76
C SER A 209 -44.47 -3.93 -26.60
N ASN A 210 -43.88 -3.21 -27.57
CA ASN A 210 -44.64 -2.39 -28.52
C ASN A 210 -45.52 -3.20 -29.49
N ILE A 211 -45.14 -4.42 -29.84
CA ILE A 211 -45.95 -5.33 -30.65
C ILE A 211 -47.08 -5.92 -29.81
N ALA A 212 -46.84 -6.30 -28.55
CA ALA A 212 -47.88 -6.76 -27.62
C ALA A 212 -48.95 -5.68 -27.40
N ASP A 213 -48.55 -4.39 -27.31
CA ASP A 213 -49.48 -3.26 -27.24
C ASP A 213 -50.20 -2.97 -28.57
N ARG A 214 -49.63 -3.39 -29.71
CA ARG A 214 -50.21 -3.22 -31.05
C ARG A 214 -51.01 -4.40 -31.57
N ILE A 215 -51.03 -5.55 -30.88
CA ILE A 215 -51.96 -6.64 -31.24
C ILE A 215 -53.38 -6.11 -30.96
N PRO A 216 -54.20 -5.87 -32.00
CA PRO A 216 -55.58 -5.55 -31.77
C PRO A 216 -56.23 -6.83 -31.23
N LEU A 217 -56.50 -6.88 -29.93
CA LEU A 217 -57.46 -7.84 -29.38
C LEU A 217 -58.76 -7.68 -30.19
N PRO A 218 -59.20 -8.69 -30.97
CA PRO A 218 -60.41 -8.59 -31.74
C PRO A 218 -61.57 -8.71 -30.75
N GLY A 219 -62.01 -7.57 -30.22
CA GLY A 219 -63.07 -7.59 -29.22
C GLY A 219 -63.22 -6.34 -28.36
N ARG A 220 -63.13 -5.14 -28.94
CA ARG A 220 -63.71 -3.97 -28.25
C ARG A 220 -64.31 -2.99 -29.25
N ARG A 221 -65.59 -3.20 -29.54
CA ARG A 221 -66.47 -2.20 -30.14
C ARG A 221 -66.31 -0.89 -29.37
N ARG A 222 -65.72 0.12 -30.01
CA ARG A 222 -65.85 1.52 -29.58
C ARG A 222 -67.29 1.98 -29.85
N PRO A 223 -68.02 2.50 -28.85
CA PRO A 223 -69.31 3.14 -29.11
C PRO A 223 -69.07 4.44 -29.90
N SER A 224 -69.83 4.62 -30.99
CA SER A 224 -69.84 5.83 -31.79
C SER A 224 -70.22 7.04 -30.94
N SER A 225 -69.42 8.09 -31.00
CA SER A 225 -69.74 9.42 -30.47
C SER A 225 -71.03 9.94 -31.10
N ARG A 226 -72.12 9.95 -30.32
CA ARG A 226 -73.36 10.62 -30.67
C ARG A 226 -73.10 12.12 -30.70
N ALA A 227 -73.23 12.73 -31.89
CA ALA A 227 -73.19 14.17 -32.04
C ALA A 227 -74.32 14.81 -31.23
N VAL A 228 -73.96 15.53 -30.17
CA VAL A 228 -74.90 16.36 -29.42
C VAL A 228 -75.02 17.68 -30.16
N ARG A 229 -76.21 17.92 -30.68
CA ARG A 229 -76.64 19.16 -31.35
C ARG A 229 -76.68 20.26 -30.29
N SER A 230 -75.85 21.29 -30.45
CA SER A 230 -75.82 22.46 -29.59
C SER A 230 -77.10 23.28 -29.75
N THR A 231 -77.99 23.22 -28.76
CA THR A 231 -79.10 24.17 -28.65
C THR A 231 -78.59 25.41 -27.92
N ARG A 232 -78.41 26.47 -28.72
CA ARG A 232 -78.20 27.85 -28.27
C ARG A 232 -79.43 28.28 -27.46
N VAL A 233 -79.25 28.64 -26.19
CA VAL A 233 -80.19 29.49 -25.44
C VAL A 233 -79.41 30.62 -24.81
N ILE A 234 -79.88 31.82 -25.13
CA ILE A 234 -79.39 33.13 -24.75
C ILE A 234 -80.27 33.56 -23.58
N ASP A 235 -79.70 33.98 -22.45
CA ASP A 235 -80.21 35.11 -21.62
C ASP A 235 -79.19 35.38 -20.50
N SER A 236 -78.50 36.53 -20.49
CA SER A 236 -78.94 37.84 -19.97
C SER A 236 -79.27 37.82 -18.48
N GLY A 237 -78.48 38.53 -17.68
CA GLY A 237 -78.82 38.81 -16.28
C GLY A 237 -77.63 39.30 -15.49
N LYS A 238 -77.55 40.62 -15.38
CA LYS A 238 -76.65 41.39 -14.49
C LYS A 238 -76.72 40.93 -13.03
#